data_AF-A0A9P7M8B3-F1
#
_entry.id   AF-A0A9P7M8B3-F1
#
_cell.length_a   1.000
_cell.length_b   1.000
_cell.length_c   1.000
_cell.angle_alpha   90.00
_cell.angle_beta   90.00
_cell.angle_gamma   90.00
#
_symmetry.space_group_name_H-M   'P 1'
#
loop_
_entity.id
_entity.type
_entity.pdbx_description
1 polymer ?
#
loop_
_entity_poly.entity_id
_entity_poly.type
_entity_poly.pdbx_seq_one_letter_code
_entity_poly.pdbx_strand_id
1 'polypeptide(L)'
;MEQPADRQLNSVGRQSILQHHHRAVDLLCSQSLQALKWLDSVQGRGVLKCTLAYTIASLATFAGPLSDFLGQPDGKHVVATISVYFHPARSAGSMIEAILISIIAVAYAELVSILSMVTSVLVGSKLGLATLAHTLVIIVFVGGAFGLIGWVKQRMNNPLVNVGSTLASIAIIAVVTKESAVASGAFSNQKTTQVLKMLGMGITSAAAVNLLIWPVFARSQLRVSMLKASTALGDVLTAVSASFLCDNVTRHDDPNAISSASSSYRQSHAALLKNLREAKFEHIVVGREKVHVAEKSIVGAIETLAQSIGGLKSAAQTQQTLLNGASVHRSCGGLDLFVAFADMIRPSMQSLTEFISQVLHEPVFGGPPDHESRFDQGCRQILAGRLNVFILARVDALQHVYDLVAQRDSSHDGGHVALEQIAASCGHFSFSLQSFGQEMAKYLDMLEGLQRATDDSERSWEWLLWWRDDVARGCSTSTFPFEPTEANAPIKPIWKFQSPNGFPEAKTGRRYSWHAYLKRSSFLARLTLTGLGILRRMAADDSEHGS
;
A
#
# COMPACT_ATOMS: atom_id res chain seq x y z
N MET A 1 -1.65 82.21 -24.12
CA MET A 1 -0.90 81.71 -22.94
C MET A 1 -1.82 80.74 -22.21
N GLU A 2 -2.01 79.55 -22.77
CA GLU A 2 -2.80 78.49 -22.12
C GLU A 2 -1.97 77.84 -21.00
N GLN A 3 -2.65 77.60 -19.88
CA GLN A 3 -2.07 77.40 -18.56
C GLN A 3 -1.37 76.03 -18.39
N PRO A 4 -0.25 75.98 -17.65
CA PRO A 4 0.50 74.75 -17.36
C PRO A 4 -0.22 73.75 -16.43
N ALA A 5 -1.35 74.13 -15.81
CA ALA A 5 -2.08 73.30 -14.84
C ALA A 5 -2.85 72.11 -15.47
N ASP A 6 -3.46 72.31 -16.65
CA ASP A 6 -4.28 71.26 -17.30
C ASP A 6 -3.44 70.13 -17.92
N ARG A 7 -2.18 70.41 -18.28
CA ARG A 7 -1.23 69.37 -18.71
C ARG A 7 -0.79 68.47 -17.56
N GLN A 8 -0.67 69.01 -16.35
CA GLN A 8 -0.28 68.21 -15.19
C GLN A 8 -1.39 67.28 -14.72
N LEU A 9 -2.65 67.74 -14.67
CA LEU A 9 -3.78 66.88 -14.30
C LEU A 9 -3.98 65.69 -15.27
N ASN A 10 -3.89 65.95 -16.58
CA ASN A 10 -3.97 64.90 -17.60
C ASN A 10 -2.79 63.93 -17.55
N SER A 11 -1.59 64.38 -17.16
CA SER A 11 -0.42 63.49 -17.00
C SER A 11 -0.54 62.54 -15.81
N VAL A 12 -1.08 63.02 -14.68
CA VAL A 12 -1.29 62.23 -13.45
C VAL A 12 -2.41 61.21 -13.64
N GLY A 13 -3.52 61.58 -14.29
CA GLY A 13 -4.59 60.65 -14.64
C GLY A 13 -4.15 59.57 -15.63
N ARG A 14 -3.26 59.89 -16.57
CA ARG A 14 -2.71 58.91 -17.51
C ARG A 14 -1.72 57.95 -16.83
N GLN A 15 -0.92 58.44 -15.88
CA GLN A 15 0.00 57.61 -15.10
C GLN A 15 -0.73 56.65 -14.15
N SER A 16 -1.84 57.07 -13.53
CA SER A 16 -2.64 56.19 -12.66
C SER A 16 -3.36 55.09 -13.45
N ILE A 17 -3.89 55.40 -14.65
CA ILE A 17 -4.49 54.42 -15.55
C ILE A 17 -3.45 53.40 -16.03
N LEU A 18 -2.25 53.87 -16.41
CA LEU A 18 -1.16 52.97 -16.81
C LEU A 18 -0.68 52.10 -15.64
N GLN A 19 -0.59 52.62 -14.42
CA GLN A 19 -0.27 51.82 -13.22
C GLN A 19 -1.35 50.77 -12.91
N HIS A 20 -2.64 51.10 -13.08
CA HIS A 20 -3.71 50.12 -12.93
C HIS A 20 -3.66 49.03 -14.00
N HIS A 21 -3.36 49.38 -15.25
CA HIS A 21 -3.16 48.41 -16.32
C HIS A 21 -1.95 47.50 -16.05
N HIS A 22 -0.80 48.05 -15.64
CA HIS A 22 0.37 47.25 -15.30
C HIS A 22 0.08 46.29 -14.14
N ARG A 23 -0.57 46.76 -13.06
CA ARG A 23 -0.97 45.89 -11.94
C ARG A 23 -1.95 44.79 -12.37
N ALA A 24 -2.92 45.10 -13.24
CA ALA A 24 -3.86 44.12 -13.75
C ALA A 24 -3.18 43.06 -14.61
N VAL A 25 -2.23 43.47 -15.47
CA VAL A 25 -1.42 42.56 -16.29
C VAL A 25 -0.51 41.69 -15.41
N ASP A 26 0.11 42.25 -14.38
CA ASP A 26 0.96 41.50 -13.44
C ASP A 26 0.16 40.50 -12.59
N LEU A 27 -1.07 40.85 -12.19
CA LEU A 27 -2.01 39.95 -11.53
C LEU A 27 -2.43 38.80 -12.45
N LEU A 28 -2.76 39.07 -13.71
CA LEU A 28 -3.10 38.02 -14.69
C LEU A 28 -1.90 37.13 -15.03
N CYS A 29 -0.71 37.72 -15.15
CA CYS A 29 0.54 36.99 -15.41
C CYS A 29 0.89 36.09 -14.21
N SER A 30 0.81 36.61 -12.98
CA SER A 30 1.06 35.81 -11.78
C SER A 30 0.02 34.70 -11.57
N GLN A 31 -1.26 34.96 -11.82
CA GLN A 31 -2.32 33.94 -11.77
C GLN A 31 -2.14 32.87 -12.85
N SER A 32 -1.80 33.26 -14.08
CA SER A 32 -1.54 32.30 -15.16
C SER A 32 -0.29 31.46 -14.90
N LEU A 33 0.77 32.04 -14.34
CA LEU A 33 1.95 31.28 -13.88
C LEU A 33 1.61 30.32 -12.74
N GLN A 34 0.78 30.73 -11.77
CA GLN A 34 0.30 29.84 -10.72
C GLN A 34 -0.54 28.69 -11.29
N ALA A 35 -1.41 28.98 -12.25
CA ALA A 35 -2.20 27.97 -12.95
C ALA A 35 -1.31 27.01 -13.75
N LEU A 36 -0.30 27.50 -14.47
CA LEU A 36 0.67 26.68 -15.19
C LEU A 36 1.48 25.78 -14.24
N LYS A 37 1.94 26.32 -13.11
CA LYS A 37 2.61 25.53 -12.06
C LYS A 37 1.69 24.47 -11.47
N TRP A 38 0.41 24.78 -11.28
CA TRP A 38 -0.58 23.81 -10.81
C TRP A 38 -0.86 22.72 -11.85
N LEU A 39 -0.97 23.07 -13.13
CA LEU A 39 -1.15 22.10 -14.23
C LEU A 39 0.03 21.13 -14.32
N ASP A 40 1.24 21.59 -14.02
CA ASP A 40 2.44 20.76 -14.01
C ASP A 40 2.56 19.88 -12.75
N SER A 41 1.80 20.19 -11.69
CA SER A 41 1.77 19.39 -10.46
C SER A 41 1.16 18.00 -10.69
N VAL A 42 1.52 17.05 -9.83
CA VAL A 42 0.98 15.67 -9.85
C VAL A 42 -0.56 15.66 -9.79
N GLN A 43 -1.14 16.58 -9.01
CA GLN A 43 -2.59 16.71 -8.87
C GLN A 43 -3.22 17.26 -10.15
N GLY A 44 -2.65 18.32 -10.73
CA GLY A 44 -3.14 18.94 -11.97
C GLY A 44 -3.09 17.96 -13.15
N ARG A 45 -1.96 17.28 -13.34
CA ARG A 45 -1.83 16.20 -14.34
C ARG A 45 -2.85 15.08 -14.11
N GLY A 46 -3.14 14.73 -12.85
CA GLY A 46 -4.18 13.76 -12.50
C GLY A 46 -5.59 14.18 -12.94
N VAL A 47 -5.97 15.44 -12.69
CA VAL A 47 -7.26 15.99 -13.13
C VAL A 47 -7.36 15.99 -14.65
N LEU A 48 -6.31 16.44 -15.35
CA LEU A 48 -6.26 16.44 -16.83
C LEU A 48 -6.39 15.05 -17.44
N LYS A 49 -5.78 14.02 -16.83
CA LYS A 49 -5.97 12.64 -17.28
C LYS A 49 -7.42 12.19 -17.17
N CYS A 50 -8.07 12.49 -16.05
CA CYS A 50 -9.45 12.09 -15.82
C CYS A 50 -10.40 12.81 -16.80
N THR A 51 -10.19 14.10 -17.05
CA THR A 51 -10.98 14.85 -18.05
C THR A 51 -10.76 14.30 -19.45
N LEU A 52 -9.52 14.00 -19.83
CA LEU A 52 -9.20 13.42 -21.15
C LEU A 52 -9.77 12.00 -21.34
N ALA A 53 -9.75 11.16 -20.30
CA ALA A 53 -10.41 9.86 -20.35
C ALA A 53 -11.92 9.99 -20.52
N TYR A 54 -12.54 10.93 -19.81
CA TYR A 54 -13.97 11.19 -19.93
C TYR A 54 -14.35 11.70 -21.32
N THR A 55 -13.55 12.61 -21.91
CA THR A 55 -13.79 13.11 -23.27
C THR A 55 -13.61 12.02 -24.32
N ILE A 56 -12.59 11.16 -24.20
CA ILE A 56 -12.42 10.02 -25.10
C ILE A 56 -13.58 9.03 -24.97
N ALA A 57 -13.99 8.72 -23.74
CA ALA A 57 -15.09 7.78 -23.49
C ALA A 57 -16.45 8.34 -23.93
N SER A 58 -16.67 9.66 -23.89
CA SER A 58 -17.92 10.27 -24.36
C SER A 58 -18.07 10.23 -25.89
N LEU A 59 -16.97 10.09 -26.65
CA LEU A 59 -17.02 9.84 -28.10
C LEU A 59 -17.80 8.56 -28.44
N ALA A 60 -17.89 7.60 -27.51
CA ALA A 60 -18.72 6.40 -27.69
C ALA A 60 -20.21 6.73 -27.92
N THR A 61 -20.67 7.87 -27.40
CA THR A 61 -22.04 8.33 -27.58
C THR A 61 -22.16 9.25 -28.81
N PHE A 62 -21.20 10.16 -29.00
CA PHE A 62 -21.30 11.25 -29.98
C PHE A 62 -20.71 10.93 -31.37
N ALA A 63 -19.69 10.07 -31.46
CA ALA A 63 -19.08 9.74 -32.74
C ALA A 63 -19.89 8.68 -33.46
N GLY A 64 -20.44 9.01 -34.63
CA GLY A 64 -21.23 8.11 -35.49
C GLY A 64 -20.69 6.67 -35.58
N PRO A 65 -19.44 6.44 -36.03
CA PRO A 65 -18.93 5.07 -36.20
C PRO A 65 -18.84 4.27 -34.89
N LEU A 66 -18.52 4.93 -33.78
CA LEU A 66 -18.37 4.28 -32.48
C LEU A 66 -19.75 4.03 -31.82
N SER A 67 -20.68 4.96 -32.04
CA SER A 67 -22.07 4.87 -31.61
C SER A 67 -22.79 3.76 -32.37
N ASP A 68 -22.58 3.64 -33.68
CA ASP A 68 -23.17 2.60 -34.52
C ASP A 68 -22.65 1.21 -34.15
N PHE A 69 -21.36 1.09 -33.81
CA PHE A 69 -20.76 -0.15 -33.31
C PHE A 69 -21.44 -0.67 -32.01
N LEU A 70 -21.91 0.25 -31.16
CA LEU A 70 -22.63 -0.03 -29.92
C LEU A 70 -24.12 -0.31 -30.13
N GLY A 71 -24.69 -0.12 -31.32
CA GLY A 71 -26.10 -0.37 -31.63
C GLY A 71 -27.03 0.80 -31.30
N GLN A 72 -28.29 0.52 -30.94
CA GLN A 72 -29.30 1.57 -30.69
C GLN A 72 -28.91 2.50 -29.51
N PRO A 73 -29.35 3.78 -29.49
CA PRO A 73 -28.88 4.83 -28.56
C PRO A 73 -29.04 4.57 -27.04
N ASP A 74 -29.78 3.55 -26.64
CA ASP A 74 -30.10 3.25 -25.24
C ASP A 74 -28.85 3.02 -24.36
N GLY A 75 -28.47 4.03 -23.57
CA GLY A 75 -27.51 3.89 -22.47
C GLY A 75 -26.03 4.03 -22.84
N LYS A 76 -25.67 4.50 -24.04
CA LYS A 76 -24.25 4.64 -24.48
C LYS A 76 -23.40 5.55 -23.59
N HIS A 77 -24.01 6.50 -22.88
CA HIS A 77 -23.33 7.38 -21.93
C HIS A 77 -22.65 6.63 -20.76
N VAL A 78 -23.08 5.39 -20.48
CA VAL A 78 -22.50 4.54 -19.44
C VAL A 78 -21.02 4.26 -19.70
N VAL A 79 -20.57 4.28 -20.96
CA VAL A 79 -19.13 4.15 -21.31
C VAL A 79 -18.30 5.23 -20.63
N ALA A 80 -18.77 6.49 -20.65
CA ALA A 80 -18.11 7.61 -19.99
C ALA A 80 -18.14 7.45 -18.46
N THR A 81 -19.26 6.99 -17.90
CA THR A 81 -19.38 6.71 -16.46
C THR A 81 -18.38 5.65 -15.99
N ILE A 82 -18.25 4.55 -16.73
CA ILE A 82 -17.31 3.46 -16.43
C ILE A 82 -15.87 3.99 -16.46
N SER A 83 -15.52 4.84 -17.42
CA SER A 83 -14.15 5.39 -17.52
C SER A 83 -13.72 6.14 -16.25
N VAL A 84 -14.66 6.84 -15.60
CA VAL A 84 -14.41 7.61 -14.37
C VAL A 84 -14.28 6.69 -13.16
N TYR A 85 -15.07 5.62 -13.07
CA TYR A 85 -14.99 4.64 -11.97
C TYR A 85 -13.62 3.94 -11.89
N PHE A 86 -12.94 3.80 -13.03
CA PHE A 86 -11.59 3.23 -13.07
C PHE A 86 -10.49 4.21 -12.64
N HIS A 87 -10.81 5.48 -12.39
CA HIS A 87 -9.86 6.52 -11.97
C HIS A 87 -8.55 6.51 -12.78
N PRO A 88 -8.55 7.07 -14.02
CA PRO A 88 -7.42 7.02 -14.94
C PRO A 88 -6.11 7.62 -14.42
N ALA A 89 -6.14 8.39 -13.33
CA ALA A 89 -4.95 8.96 -12.70
C ALA A 89 -4.19 8.00 -11.74
N ARG A 90 -4.71 6.79 -11.47
CA ARG A 90 -4.08 5.82 -10.56
C ARG A 90 -2.76 5.23 -11.11
N SER A 91 -2.06 4.45 -10.29
CA SER A 91 -0.86 3.73 -10.74
C SER A 91 -1.20 2.64 -11.77
N ALA A 92 -0.24 2.27 -12.63
CA ALA A 92 -0.42 1.18 -13.58
C ALA A 92 -0.73 -0.15 -12.87
N GLY A 93 -0.07 -0.43 -11.74
CA GLY A 93 -0.35 -1.60 -10.91
C GLY A 93 -1.79 -1.66 -10.40
N SER A 94 -2.31 -0.56 -9.83
CA SER A 94 -3.72 -0.44 -9.42
C SER A 94 -4.68 -0.58 -10.60
N MET A 95 -4.27 -0.07 -11.78
CA MET A 95 -5.04 -0.20 -13.02
C MET A 95 -5.19 -1.66 -13.45
N ILE A 96 -4.10 -2.41 -13.44
CA ILE A 96 -4.10 -3.84 -13.76
C ILE A 96 -4.95 -4.63 -12.76
N GLU A 97 -4.78 -4.39 -11.45
CA GLU A 97 -5.57 -5.06 -10.40
C GLU A 97 -7.08 -4.88 -10.62
N ALA A 98 -7.54 -3.65 -10.88
CA ALA A 98 -8.96 -3.41 -11.09
C ALA A 98 -9.49 -3.92 -12.43
N ILE A 99 -8.67 -3.98 -13.49
CA ILE A 99 -9.05 -4.66 -14.74
C ILE A 99 -9.30 -6.14 -14.47
N LEU A 100 -8.41 -6.82 -13.73
CA LEU A 100 -8.58 -8.24 -13.36
C LEU A 100 -9.84 -8.46 -12.53
N ILE A 101 -10.08 -7.62 -11.51
CA ILE A 101 -11.30 -7.68 -10.68
C ILE A 101 -12.55 -7.47 -11.55
N SER A 102 -12.49 -6.54 -12.50
CA SER A 102 -13.62 -6.22 -13.36
C SER A 102 -13.93 -7.32 -14.36
N ILE A 103 -12.91 -8.00 -14.92
CA ILE A 103 -13.12 -9.19 -15.76
C ILE A 103 -13.87 -10.27 -15.00
N ILE A 104 -13.49 -10.54 -13.75
CA ILE A 104 -14.18 -11.51 -12.89
C ILE A 104 -15.62 -11.06 -12.60
N ALA A 105 -15.82 -9.77 -12.33
CA ALA A 105 -17.14 -9.21 -12.04
C ALA A 105 -18.09 -9.25 -13.25
N VAL A 106 -17.57 -8.97 -14.46
CA VAL A 106 -18.32 -9.05 -15.72
C VAL A 106 -18.67 -10.49 -16.05
N ALA A 107 -17.70 -11.41 -15.96
CA ALA A 107 -17.96 -12.84 -16.19
C ALA A 107 -19.02 -13.39 -15.21
N TYR A 108 -19.01 -12.93 -13.96
CA TYR A 108 -20.04 -13.26 -12.99
C TYR A 108 -21.42 -12.72 -13.38
N ALA A 109 -21.49 -11.45 -13.81
CA ALA A 109 -22.74 -10.84 -14.26
C ALA A 109 -23.32 -11.55 -15.49
N GLU A 110 -22.48 -11.87 -16.47
CA GLU A 110 -22.88 -12.63 -17.66
C GLU A 110 -23.40 -14.02 -17.29
N LEU A 111 -22.72 -14.73 -16.40
CA LEU A 111 -23.16 -16.03 -15.92
C LEU A 111 -24.52 -15.97 -15.23
N VAL A 112 -24.75 -14.96 -14.37
CA VAL A 112 -26.05 -14.75 -13.71
C VAL A 112 -27.14 -14.43 -14.73
N SER A 113 -26.86 -13.54 -15.70
CA SER A 113 -27.80 -13.18 -16.75
C SER A 113 -28.18 -14.38 -17.62
N ILE A 114 -27.21 -15.15 -18.11
CA ILE A 114 -27.46 -16.34 -18.93
C ILE A 114 -28.27 -17.38 -18.15
N LEU A 115 -27.90 -17.66 -16.89
CA LEU A 115 -28.63 -18.64 -16.07
C LEU A 115 -30.07 -18.19 -15.76
N SER A 116 -30.27 -16.90 -15.49
CA SER A 116 -31.60 -16.30 -15.30
C SER A 116 -32.46 -16.47 -16.55
N MET A 117 -31.90 -16.18 -17.72
CA MET A 117 -32.57 -16.29 -19.01
C MET A 117 -32.95 -17.75 -19.34
N VAL A 118 -32.02 -18.69 -19.16
CA VAL A 118 -32.26 -20.13 -19.36
C VAL A 118 -33.38 -20.63 -18.45
N THR A 119 -33.39 -20.20 -17.18
CA THR A 119 -34.44 -20.60 -16.23
C THR A 119 -35.81 -20.06 -16.65
N SER A 120 -35.87 -18.82 -17.15
CA SER A 120 -37.10 -18.22 -17.64
C SER A 120 -37.69 -18.99 -18.82
N VAL A 121 -36.86 -19.39 -19.79
CA VAL A 121 -37.33 -20.14 -20.98
C VAL A 121 -37.76 -21.57 -20.62
N LEU A 122 -36.98 -22.29 -19.82
CA LEU A 122 -37.31 -23.67 -19.44
C LEU A 122 -38.59 -23.74 -18.60
N VAL A 123 -38.73 -22.88 -17.60
CA VAL A 123 -39.89 -22.91 -16.69
C VAL A 123 -41.10 -22.20 -17.29
N GLY A 124 -40.89 -21.08 -17.98
CA GLY A 124 -41.97 -20.28 -18.57
C GLY A 124 -42.53 -20.91 -19.84
N SER A 125 -41.68 -21.28 -20.80
CA SER A 125 -42.12 -21.74 -22.13
C SER A 125 -42.31 -23.26 -22.21
N LYS A 126 -41.37 -24.07 -21.68
CA LYS A 126 -41.46 -25.54 -21.78
C LYS A 126 -42.40 -26.16 -20.73
N LEU A 127 -42.43 -25.61 -19.51
CA LEU A 127 -43.29 -26.10 -18.43
C LEU A 127 -44.61 -25.31 -18.28
N GLY A 128 -44.79 -24.20 -18.99
CA GLY A 128 -46.00 -23.37 -18.95
C GLY A 128 -46.23 -22.63 -17.62
N LEU A 129 -45.25 -22.62 -16.71
CA LEU A 129 -45.37 -22.03 -15.37
C LEU A 129 -44.74 -20.64 -15.32
N ALA A 130 -45.37 -19.68 -16.01
CA ALA A 130 -44.87 -18.31 -16.09
C ALA A 130 -44.68 -17.66 -14.70
N THR A 131 -45.62 -17.82 -13.77
CA THR A 131 -45.51 -17.22 -12.43
C THR A 131 -44.32 -17.76 -11.64
N LEU A 132 -44.07 -19.08 -11.71
CA LEU A 132 -42.93 -19.73 -11.05
C LEU A 132 -41.59 -19.22 -11.62
N ALA A 133 -41.52 -19.06 -12.95
CA ALA A 133 -40.32 -18.56 -13.62
C ALA A 133 -39.92 -17.16 -13.11
N HIS A 134 -40.88 -16.23 -13.02
CA HIS A 134 -40.63 -14.88 -12.52
C HIS A 134 -40.21 -14.88 -11.04
N THR A 135 -40.87 -15.69 -10.20
CA THR A 135 -40.50 -15.82 -8.79
C THR A 135 -39.08 -16.37 -8.61
N LEU A 136 -38.68 -17.37 -9.41
CA LEU A 136 -37.32 -17.92 -9.39
C LEU A 136 -36.27 -16.90 -9.85
N VAL A 137 -36.55 -16.15 -10.93
CA VAL A 137 -35.66 -15.09 -11.41
C VAL A 137 -35.41 -14.03 -10.33
N ILE A 138 -36.47 -13.55 -9.68
CA ILE A 138 -36.34 -12.50 -8.66
C ILE A 138 -35.64 -13.02 -7.39
N ILE A 139 -36.06 -14.16 -6.85
CA ILE A 139 -35.56 -14.64 -5.56
C ILE A 139 -34.15 -15.23 -5.71
N VAL A 140 -33.96 -16.15 -6.66
CA VAL A 140 -32.72 -16.92 -6.77
C VAL A 140 -31.65 -16.12 -7.49
N PHE A 141 -31.97 -15.58 -8.67
CA PHE A 141 -30.96 -14.91 -9.50
C PHE A 141 -30.73 -13.47 -9.04
N VAL A 142 -31.77 -12.63 -8.95
CA VAL A 142 -31.59 -11.24 -8.51
C VAL A 142 -31.22 -11.19 -7.03
N GLY A 143 -32.04 -11.76 -6.14
CA GLY A 143 -31.79 -11.78 -4.70
C GLY A 143 -30.47 -12.45 -4.34
N GLY A 144 -30.22 -13.66 -4.88
CA GLY A 144 -28.97 -14.38 -4.66
C GLY A 144 -27.74 -13.64 -5.24
N ALA A 145 -27.84 -13.07 -6.44
CA ALA A 145 -26.68 -12.41 -7.04
C ALA A 145 -26.29 -11.13 -6.31
N PHE A 146 -27.26 -10.29 -5.95
CA PHE A 146 -27.02 -9.08 -5.15
C PHE A 146 -26.57 -9.40 -3.73
N GLY A 147 -27.10 -10.47 -3.12
CA GLY A 147 -26.65 -10.98 -1.84
C GLY A 147 -25.17 -11.39 -1.86
N LEU A 148 -24.74 -12.13 -2.89
CA LEU A 148 -23.34 -12.51 -3.05
C LEU A 148 -22.44 -11.30 -3.31
N ILE A 149 -22.87 -10.36 -4.16
CA ILE A 149 -22.15 -9.10 -4.40
C ILE A 149 -21.96 -8.32 -3.10
N GLY A 150 -23.02 -8.17 -2.30
CA GLY A 150 -22.99 -7.49 -1.01
C GLY A 150 -22.05 -8.17 -0.01
N TRP A 151 -22.12 -9.51 0.06
CA TRP A 151 -21.22 -10.31 0.90
C TRP A 151 -19.75 -10.15 0.48
N VAL A 152 -19.43 -10.24 -0.82
CA VAL A 152 -18.05 -10.06 -1.32
C VAL A 152 -17.55 -8.65 -1.02
N LYS A 153 -18.39 -7.62 -1.20
CA LYS A 153 -18.05 -6.22 -0.92
C LYS A 153 -17.69 -6.02 0.56
N GLN A 154 -18.49 -6.56 1.48
CA GLN A 154 -18.22 -6.50 2.93
C GLN A 154 -16.97 -7.33 3.30
N ARG A 155 -16.82 -8.51 2.70
CA ARG A 155 -15.76 -9.46 3.04
C ARG A 155 -14.37 -8.96 2.64
N MET A 156 -14.26 -8.36 1.46
CA MET A 156 -12.98 -7.96 0.88
C MET A 156 -12.53 -6.56 1.31
N ASN A 157 -13.47 -5.68 1.71
CA ASN A 157 -13.20 -4.32 2.19
C ASN A 157 -12.12 -3.56 1.38
N ASN A 158 -12.15 -3.68 0.06
CA ASN A 158 -11.19 -3.07 -0.87
C ASN A 158 -11.95 -2.15 -1.85
N PRO A 159 -11.53 -0.88 -2.03
CA PRO A 159 -12.20 0.05 -2.94
C PRO A 159 -12.27 -0.44 -4.40
N LEU A 160 -11.31 -1.24 -4.87
CA LEU A 160 -11.32 -1.78 -6.24
C LEU A 160 -12.43 -2.83 -6.44
N VAL A 161 -12.75 -3.60 -5.40
CA VAL A 161 -13.86 -4.55 -5.40
C VAL A 161 -15.20 -3.81 -5.46
N ASN A 162 -15.28 -2.61 -4.88
CA ASN A 162 -16.49 -1.78 -4.98
C ASN A 162 -16.75 -1.36 -6.44
N VAL A 163 -15.71 -1.00 -7.20
CA VAL A 163 -15.83 -0.71 -8.63
C VAL A 163 -16.35 -1.93 -9.39
N GLY A 164 -15.72 -3.10 -9.22
CA GLY A 164 -16.17 -4.34 -9.85
C GLY A 164 -17.61 -4.71 -9.50
N SER A 165 -17.99 -4.58 -8.22
CA SER A 165 -19.36 -4.87 -7.75
C SER A 165 -20.41 -3.97 -8.40
N THR A 166 -20.07 -2.69 -8.62
CA THR A 166 -20.95 -1.72 -9.28
C THR A 166 -21.11 -2.08 -10.75
N LEU A 167 -20.01 -2.45 -11.43
CA LEU A 167 -20.06 -2.90 -12.83
C LEU A 167 -20.91 -4.16 -13.00
N ALA A 168 -20.74 -5.16 -12.12
CA ALA A 168 -21.56 -6.37 -12.14
C ALA A 168 -23.05 -6.04 -11.91
N SER A 169 -23.35 -5.14 -10.98
CA SER A 169 -24.73 -4.70 -10.69
C SER A 169 -25.36 -3.99 -11.89
N ILE A 170 -24.63 -3.06 -12.53
CA ILE A 170 -25.10 -2.35 -13.73
C ILE A 170 -25.37 -3.35 -14.86
N ALA A 171 -24.46 -4.31 -15.07
CA ALA A 171 -24.62 -5.33 -16.11
C ALA A 171 -25.85 -6.22 -15.86
N ILE A 172 -26.02 -6.74 -14.63
CA ILE A 172 -27.18 -7.57 -14.25
C ILE A 172 -28.48 -6.79 -14.43
N ILE A 173 -28.57 -5.56 -13.90
CA ILE A 173 -29.80 -4.73 -14.00
C ILE A 173 -30.11 -4.40 -15.46
N ALA A 174 -29.11 -3.99 -16.24
CA ALA A 174 -29.31 -3.60 -17.64
C ALA A 174 -29.81 -4.75 -18.52
N VAL A 175 -29.39 -5.98 -18.21
CA VAL A 175 -29.82 -7.18 -18.92
C VAL A 175 -31.20 -7.63 -18.42
N VAL A 176 -31.37 -7.87 -17.11
CA VAL A 176 -32.60 -8.45 -16.54
C VAL A 176 -33.83 -7.53 -16.74
N THR A 177 -33.68 -6.21 -16.63
CA THR A 177 -34.83 -5.29 -16.78
C THR A 177 -35.36 -5.18 -18.20
N LYS A 178 -34.51 -5.41 -19.21
CA LYS A 178 -34.90 -5.40 -20.63
C LYS A 178 -35.29 -6.79 -21.13
N GLU A 179 -34.88 -7.85 -20.44
CA GLU A 179 -35.30 -9.24 -20.69
C GLU A 179 -36.77 -9.52 -20.34
N SER A 180 -37.42 -8.73 -19.48
CA SER A 180 -38.86 -8.87 -19.22
C SER A 180 -39.76 -8.62 -20.45
N ALA A 181 -39.19 -8.13 -21.56
CA ALA A 181 -39.88 -8.07 -22.86
C ALA A 181 -39.91 -9.41 -23.61
N VAL A 182 -39.34 -10.50 -23.07
CA VAL A 182 -39.42 -11.88 -23.59
C VAL A 182 -40.77 -12.55 -23.24
N ALA A 183 -41.83 -11.76 -23.06
CA ALA A 183 -43.21 -12.23 -23.10
C ALA A 183 -43.59 -12.87 -24.46
N SER A 184 -42.69 -12.83 -25.45
CA SER A 184 -42.87 -13.37 -26.82
C SER A 184 -42.02 -14.62 -27.13
N GLY A 185 -41.27 -15.19 -26.18
CA GLY A 185 -40.61 -16.49 -26.37
C GLY A 185 -39.38 -16.54 -27.31
N ALA A 186 -38.79 -15.39 -27.68
CA ALA A 186 -37.61 -15.31 -28.53
C ALA A 186 -36.38 -14.74 -27.80
N PHE A 187 -35.24 -15.40 -27.99
CA PHE A 187 -33.94 -15.11 -27.40
C PHE A 187 -33.29 -13.87 -28.04
N SER A 188 -33.15 -12.76 -27.31
CA SER A 188 -32.47 -11.56 -27.82
C SER A 188 -31.08 -11.36 -27.20
N ASN A 189 -30.05 -11.87 -27.89
CA ASN A 189 -28.63 -11.67 -27.56
C ASN A 189 -28.13 -10.22 -27.69
N GLN A 190 -28.94 -9.35 -28.30
CA GLN A 190 -28.52 -8.03 -28.73
C GLN A 190 -28.18 -7.13 -27.54
N LYS A 191 -28.95 -7.22 -26.45
CA LYS A 191 -28.73 -6.36 -25.28
C LYS A 191 -27.53 -6.79 -24.45
N THR A 192 -27.34 -8.09 -24.23
CA THR A 192 -26.17 -8.64 -23.54
C THR A 192 -24.87 -8.28 -24.27
N THR A 193 -24.85 -8.46 -25.59
CA THR A 193 -23.70 -8.08 -26.43
C THR A 193 -23.44 -6.57 -26.38
N GLN A 194 -24.49 -5.75 -26.39
CA GLN A 194 -24.37 -4.30 -26.29
C GLN A 194 -23.75 -3.87 -24.95
N VAL A 195 -24.22 -4.42 -23.83
CA VAL A 195 -23.69 -4.12 -22.49
C VAL A 195 -22.22 -4.54 -22.40
N LEU A 196 -21.86 -5.73 -22.89
CA LEU A 196 -20.46 -6.18 -22.93
C LEU A 196 -19.55 -5.24 -23.73
N LYS A 197 -20.00 -4.79 -24.92
CA LYS A 197 -19.26 -3.81 -25.73
C LYS A 197 -19.06 -2.49 -25.00
N MET A 198 -20.09 -1.99 -24.30
CA MET A 198 -20.00 -0.76 -23.50
C MET A 198 -18.99 -0.90 -22.35
N LEU A 199 -19.04 -2.02 -21.63
CA LEU A 199 -18.10 -2.28 -20.52
C LEU A 199 -16.67 -2.40 -21.03
N GLY A 200 -16.44 -3.17 -22.10
CA GLY A 200 -15.12 -3.29 -22.73
C GLY A 200 -14.54 -1.93 -23.12
N MET A 201 -15.32 -1.10 -23.84
CA MET A 201 -14.89 0.21 -24.31
C MET A 201 -14.57 1.20 -23.18
N GLY A 202 -15.36 1.19 -22.10
CA GLY A 202 -15.12 2.03 -20.91
C GLY A 202 -13.83 1.64 -20.17
N ILE A 203 -13.58 0.34 -20.03
CA ILE A 203 -12.36 -0.18 -19.40
C ILE A 203 -11.13 0.13 -20.26
N THR A 204 -11.20 -0.12 -21.57
CA THR A 204 -10.07 0.10 -22.49
C THR A 204 -9.73 1.58 -22.63
N SER A 205 -10.71 2.48 -22.66
CA SER A 205 -10.45 3.93 -22.73
C SER A 205 -9.75 4.46 -21.47
N ALA A 206 -10.21 4.05 -20.28
CA ALA A 206 -9.56 4.41 -19.02
C ALA A 206 -8.14 3.82 -18.91
N ALA A 207 -7.94 2.57 -19.31
CA ALA A 207 -6.64 1.91 -19.32
C ALA A 207 -5.68 2.57 -20.32
N ALA A 208 -6.15 2.89 -21.53
CA ALA A 208 -5.35 3.56 -22.55
C ALA A 208 -4.84 4.92 -22.06
N VAL A 209 -5.71 5.75 -21.48
CA VAL A 209 -5.29 7.05 -20.93
C VAL A 209 -4.31 6.89 -19.78
N ASN A 210 -4.53 5.93 -18.89
CA ASN A 210 -3.66 5.68 -17.75
C ASN A 210 -2.23 5.31 -18.15
N LEU A 211 -2.09 4.44 -19.16
CA LEU A 211 -0.82 3.88 -19.58
C LEU A 211 -0.08 4.72 -20.63
N LEU A 212 -0.80 5.48 -21.47
CA LEU A 212 -0.20 6.28 -22.55
C LEU A 212 0.11 7.72 -22.13
N ILE A 213 -0.71 8.32 -21.26
CA ILE A 213 -0.58 9.73 -20.90
C ILE A 213 0.03 9.85 -19.52
N TRP A 214 1.27 10.36 -19.44
CA TRP A 214 2.10 10.49 -18.22
C TRP A 214 2.07 9.26 -17.30
N PRO A 215 2.47 8.07 -17.74
CA PRO A 215 2.33 6.84 -16.97
C PRO A 215 2.94 6.97 -15.57
N VAL A 216 2.19 6.53 -14.55
CA VAL A 216 2.63 6.54 -13.15
C VAL A 216 2.79 5.11 -12.69
N PHE A 217 4.01 4.74 -12.29
CA PHE A 217 4.34 3.40 -11.84
C PHE A 217 4.31 3.30 -10.32
N ALA A 218 3.70 2.24 -9.79
CA ALA A 218 3.71 1.89 -8.38
C ALA A 218 5.12 1.52 -7.91
N ARG A 219 5.97 0.97 -8.79
CA ARG A 219 7.37 0.64 -8.48
C ARG A 219 8.20 1.87 -8.12
N SER A 220 8.06 2.97 -8.87
CA SER A 220 8.76 4.22 -8.54
C SER A 220 8.20 4.85 -7.25
N GLN A 221 6.88 4.78 -7.03
CA GLN A 221 6.27 5.25 -5.79
C GLN A 221 6.69 4.40 -4.58
N LEU A 222 6.88 3.09 -4.74
CA LEU A 222 7.32 2.18 -3.70
C LEU A 222 8.70 2.58 -3.17
N ARG A 223 9.66 2.85 -4.07
CA ARG A 223 11.01 3.31 -3.71
C ARG A 223 10.98 4.63 -2.93
N VAL A 224 10.16 5.58 -3.37
CA VAL A 224 9.96 6.86 -2.65
C VAL A 224 9.34 6.62 -1.27
N SER A 225 8.37 5.71 -1.16
CA SER A 225 7.76 5.35 0.12
C SER A 225 8.73 4.62 1.06
N MET A 226 9.58 3.74 0.55
CA MET A 226 10.64 3.07 1.32
C MET A 226 11.64 4.08 1.87
N LEU A 227 12.11 5.01 1.02
CA LEU A 227 13.02 6.08 1.43
C LEU A 227 12.40 6.95 2.53
N LYS A 228 11.16 7.41 2.35
CA LYS A 228 10.45 8.21 3.37
C LYS A 228 10.22 7.46 4.68
N ALA A 229 9.93 6.16 4.61
CA ALA A 229 9.78 5.34 5.80
C ALA A 229 11.12 5.17 6.53
N SER A 230 12.21 4.91 5.79
CA SER A 230 13.57 4.79 6.32
C SER A 230 14.04 6.09 6.97
N THR A 231 13.91 7.24 6.29
CA THR A 231 14.30 8.55 6.82
C THR A 231 13.53 8.86 8.11
N ALA A 232 12.22 8.61 8.14
CA ALA A 232 11.40 8.82 9.33
C ALA A 232 11.84 7.93 10.51
N LEU A 233 12.29 6.69 10.25
CA LEU A 233 12.87 5.84 11.30
C LEU A 233 14.22 6.39 11.80
N GLY A 234 15.05 6.95 10.90
CA GLY A 234 16.28 7.65 11.27
C GLY A 234 16.03 8.83 12.19
N ASP A 235 15.01 9.64 11.88
CA ASP A 235 14.58 10.77 12.72
C ASP A 235 14.12 10.31 14.11
N VAL A 236 13.30 9.24 14.17
CA VAL A 236 12.86 8.69 15.46
C VAL A 236 14.05 8.16 16.26
N LEU A 237 14.99 7.45 15.63
CA LEU A 237 16.19 6.94 16.29
C LEU A 237 17.03 8.07 16.90
N THR A 238 17.30 9.12 16.11
CA THR A 238 18.05 10.29 16.58
C THR A 238 17.35 10.95 17.76
N ALA A 239 16.03 11.18 17.66
CA ALA A 239 15.25 11.81 18.72
C ALA A 239 15.18 10.97 20.01
N VAL A 240 14.99 9.64 19.89
CA VAL A 240 14.95 8.73 21.05
C VAL A 240 16.32 8.63 21.72
N SER A 241 17.39 8.56 20.93
CA SER A 241 18.77 8.47 21.43
C SER A 241 19.19 9.76 22.14
N ALA A 242 18.85 10.92 21.58
CA ALA A 242 19.06 12.22 22.22
C ALA A 242 18.24 12.32 23.52
N SER A 243 16.97 11.94 23.49
CA SER A 243 16.10 11.94 24.68
C SER A 243 16.61 11.04 25.81
N PHE A 244 17.33 9.96 25.48
CA PHE A 244 17.92 9.09 26.48
C PHE A 244 19.17 9.70 27.14
N LEU A 245 20.02 10.40 26.38
CA LEU A 245 21.30 10.96 26.85
C LEU A 245 21.20 12.34 27.53
N CYS A 246 20.06 13.02 27.39
CA CYS A 246 19.86 14.37 27.92
C CYS A 246 19.28 14.35 29.34
N ASP A 247 19.91 15.13 30.23
CA ASP A 247 19.28 15.69 31.42
C ASP A 247 18.44 16.90 31.00
N ASN A 248 17.31 17.12 31.66
CA ASN A 248 16.22 18.02 31.28
C ASN A 248 16.54 19.54 31.26
N VAL A 249 17.81 19.95 31.32
CA VAL A 249 18.23 21.33 31.64
C VAL A 249 18.77 22.13 30.44
N THR A 250 19.27 21.53 29.35
CA THR A 250 20.11 22.28 28.39
C THR A 250 19.82 22.15 26.88
N ARG A 251 18.64 21.70 26.44
CA ARG A 251 18.26 21.86 25.03
C ARG A 251 16.77 22.10 24.80
N HIS A 252 16.50 23.09 23.95
CA HIS A 252 15.20 23.47 23.41
C HIS A 252 14.76 22.44 22.35
N ASP A 253 14.72 21.16 22.70
CA ASP A 253 14.21 20.12 21.80
C ASP A 253 12.68 20.18 21.79
N ASP A 254 12.09 20.18 20.60
CA ASP A 254 10.64 20.17 20.44
C ASP A 254 10.06 18.96 21.20
N PRO A 255 9.17 19.14 22.20
CA PRO A 255 8.56 18.04 22.94
C PRO A 255 7.78 17.07 22.04
N ASN A 256 7.53 17.49 20.80
CA ASN A 256 6.82 16.75 19.77
C ASN A 256 7.72 16.07 18.74
N ALA A 257 9.06 16.14 18.83
CA ALA A 257 9.95 15.56 17.81
C ALA A 257 9.77 14.04 17.63
N ILE A 258 9.67 13.31 18.74
CA ILE A 258 9.43 11.85 18.70
C ILE A 258 8.03 11.53 18.15
N SER A 259 7.02 12.32 18.50
CA SER A 259 5.63 12.09 18.09
C SER A 259 5.38 12.47 16.62
N SER A 260 6.02 13.53 16.12
CA SER A 260 5.97 13.97 14.73
C SER A 260 6.72 13.01 13.80
N ALA A 261 7.91 12.55 14.18
CA ALA A 261 8.65 11.53 13.41
C ALA A 261 7.90 10.19 13.39
N SER A 262 7.30 9.79 14.54
CA SER A 262 6.45 8.59 14.62
C SER A 262 5.20 8.69 13.73
N SER A 263 4.58 9.87 13.63
CA SER A 263 3.39 10.06 12.78
C SER A 263 3.75 10.06 11.29
N SER A 264 4.89 10.65 10.92
CA SER A 264 5.47 10.59 9.58
C SER A 264 5.73 9.15 9.12
N TYR A 265 6.30 8.31 9.99
CA TYR A 265 6.45 6.87 9.71
C TYR A 265 5.10 6.18 9.50
N ARG A 266 4.11 6.39 10.39
CA ARG A 266 2.77 5.77 10.26
C ARG A 266 2.07 6.14 8.95
N GLN A 267 2.17 7.40 8.53
CA GLN A 267 1.62 7.86 7.26
C GLN A 267 2.36 7.21 6.07
N SER A 268 3.69 7.15 6.14
CA SER A 268 4.52 6.54 5.10
C SER A 268 4.33 5.01 5.02
N HIS A 269 4.09 4.34 6.15
CA HIS A 269 3.86 2.89 6.23
C HIS A 269 2.56 2.47 5.53
N ALA A 270 1.47 3.22 5.71
CA ALA A 270 0.22 2.97 4.98
C ALA A 270 0.41 3.09 3.46
N ALA A 271 1.17 4.09 3.01
CA ALA A 271 1.52 4.25 1.60
C ALA A 271 2.47 3.14 1.10
N LEU A 272 3.43 2.73 1.93
CA LEU A 272 4.39 1.66 1.65
C LEU A 272 3.69 0.33 1.35
N LEU A 273 2.77 -0.09 2.23
CA LEU A 273 2.02 -1.34 2.05
C LEU A 273 1.11 -1.31 0.82
N LYS A 274 0.50 -0.15 0.54
CA LYS A 274 -0.31 0.05 -0.67
C LYS A 274 0.55 -0.07 -1.93
N ASN A 275 1.66 0.67 -1.99
CA ASN A 275 2.54 0.69 -3.14
C ASN A 275 3.21 -0.68 -3.37
N LEU A 276 3.53 -1.42 -2.30
CA LEU A 276 4.06 -2.78 -2.40
C LEU A 276 3.07 -3.74 -3.08
N ARG A 277 1.79 -3.66 -2.70
CA ARG A 277 0.72 -4.47 -3.33
C ARG A 277 0.54 -4.12 -4.81
N GLU A 278 0.50 -2.83 -5.14
CA GLU A 278 0.30 -2.37 -6.52
C GLU A 278 1.53 -2.69 -7.39
N ALA A 279 2.75 -2.54 -6.86
CA ALA A 279 3.99 -2.85 -7.54
C ALA A 279 4.08 -4.33 -7.95
N LYS A 280 3.50 -5.24 -7.14
CA LYS A 280 3.43 -6.67 -7.48
C LYS A 280 2.87 -6.91 -8.89
N PHE A 281 1.76 -6.26 -9.23
CA PHE A 281 1.12 -6.44 -10.54
C PHE A 281 1.97 -5.89 -11.69
N GLU A 282 2.71 -4.80 -11.45
CA GLU A 282 3.65 -4.28 -12.45
C GLU A 282 4.85 -5.21 -12.65
N HIS A 283 5.40 -5.76 -11.57
CA HIS A 283 6.51 -6.72 -11.65
C HIS A 283 6.11 -8.02 -12.36
N ILE A 284 4.91 -8.52 -12.11
CA ILE A 284 4.35 -9.69 -12.79
C ILE A 284 4.21 -9.43 -14.30
N VAL A 285 3.69 -8.26 -14.69
CA VAL A 285 3.53 -7.92 -16.12
C VAL A 285 4.88 -7.74 -16.81
N VAL A 286 5.85 -7.12 -16.14
CA VAL A 286 7.20 -6.90 -16.68
C VAL A 286 8.04 -8.20 -16.68
N GLY A 287 7.67 -9.19 -15.88
CA GLY A 287 8.42 -10.45 -15.73
C GLY A 287 9.62 -10.34 -14.77
N ARG A 288 9.57 -9.43 -13.79
CA ARG A 288 10.61 -9.21 -12.78
C ARG A 288 10.11 -9.55 -11.38
N GLU A 289 9.62 -10.77 -11.20
CA GLU A 289 9.05 -11.24 -9.92
C GLU A 289 10.11 -11.32 -8.81
N LYS A 290 11.34 -11.74 -9.12
CA LYS A 290 12.46 -11.82 -8.15
C LYS A 290 12.75 -10.48 -7.47
N VAL A 291 12.67 -9.38 -8.22
CA VAL A 291 12.85 -8.02 -7.69
C VAL A 291 11.75 -7.67 -6.67
N HIS A 292 10.50 -8.07 -6.94
CA HIS A 292 9.39 -7.85 -6.01
C HIS A 292 9.56 -8.63 -4.70
N VAL A 293 10.11 -9.84 -4.76
CA VAL A 293 10.42 -10.63 -3.56
C VAL A 293 11.46 -9.92 -2.70
N ALA A 294 12.53 -9.40 -3.30
CA ALA A 294 13.54 -8.62 -2.60
C ALA A 294 12.97 -7.32 -2.00
N GLU A 295 12.17 -6.57 -2.77
CA GLU A 295 11.46 -5.37 -2.28
C GLU A 295 10.54 -5.69 -1.07
N LYS A 296 9.84 -6.83 -1.10
CA LYS A 296 8.99 -7.28 0.01
C LYS A 296 9.82 -7.59 1.25
N SER A 297 10.97 -8.25 1.10
CA SER A 297 11.88 -8.52 2.22
C SER A 297 12.42 -7.24 2.86
N ILE A 298 12.74 -6.22 2.05
CA ILE A 298 13.14 -4.90 2.55
C ILE A 298 12.02 -4.24 3.35
N VAL A 299 10.76 -4.28 2.87
CA VAL A 299 9.63 -3.75 3.64
C VAL A 299 9.51 -4.47 4.99
N GLY A 300 9.65 -5.79 5.02
CA GLY A 300 9.65 -6.55 6.28
C GLY A 300 10.79 -6.16 7.23
N ALA A 301 11.98 -5.86 6.70
CA ALA A 301 13.09 -5.35 7.49
C ALA A 301 12.81 -3.94 8.05
N ILE A 302 12.22 -3.03 7.26
CA ILE A 302 11.77 -1.71 7.73
C ILE A 302 10.74 -1.84 8.86
N GLU A 303 9.79 -2.78 8.75
CA GLU A 303 8.81 -3.04 9.80
C GLU A 303 9.46 -3.56 11.09
N THR A 304 10.47 -4.42 10.96
CA THR A 304 11.22 -4.97 12.10
C THR A 304 12.09 -3.90 12.78
N LEU A 305 12.70 -3.00 11.99
CA LEU A 305 13.38 -1.80 12.48
C LEU A 305 12.43 -0.87 13.24
N ALA A 306 11.21 -0.67 12.73
CA ALA A 306 10.21 0.15 13.41
C ALA A 306 9.76 -0.47 14.74
N GLN A 307 9.62 -1.81 14.81
CA GLN A 307 9.29 -2.52 16.04
C GLN A 307 10.39 -2.39 17.11
N SER A 308 11.66 -2.53 16.71
CA SER A 308 12.80 -2.40 17.63
C SER A 308 13.00 -0.96 18.13
N ILE A 309 12.75 0.05 17.29
CA ILE A 309 12.67 1.46 17.73
C ILE A 309 11.54 1.68 18.74
N GLY A 310 10.42 0.98 18.59
CA GLY A 310 9.32 1.00 19.56
C GLY A 310 9.75 0.58 20.97
N GLY A 311 10.58 -0.46 21.07
CA GLY A 311 11.20 -0.88 22.34
C GLY A 311 12.14 0.17 22.92
N LEU A 312 12.99 0.77 22.08
CA LEU A 312 13.93 1.82 22.49
C LEU A 312 13.22 3.06 23.04
N LYS A 313 12.15 3.48 22.37
CA LYS A 313 11.29 4.58 22.82
C LYS A 313 10.66 4.28 24.18
N SER A 314 10.13 3.07 24.37
CA SER A 314 9.54 2.67 25.65
C SER A 314 10.57 2.71 26.77
N ALA A 315 11.79 2.20 26.53
CA ALA A 315 12.87 2.21 27.50
C ALA A 315 13.27 3.64 27.90
N ALA A 316 13.42 4.55 26.94
CA ALA A 316 13.71 5.95 27.20
C ALA A 316 12.62 6.65 28.02
N GLN A 317 11.34 6.37 27.72
CA GLN A 317 10.20 6.90 28.49
C GLN A 317 10.16 6.38 29.93
N THR A 318 10.41 5.08 30.13
CA THR A 318 10.51 4.49 31.46
C THR A 318 11.62 5.13 32.27
N GLN A 319 12.82 5.28 31.70
CA GLN A 319 13.92 5.96 32.37
C GLN A 319 13.56 7.39 32.76
N GLN A 320 13.00 8.17 31.82
CA GLN A 320 12.64 9.56 32.11
C GLN A 320 11.60 9.67 33.24
N THR A 321 10.64 8.74 33.28
CA THR A 321 9.65 8.67 34.37
C THR A 321 10.32 8.35 35.71
N LEU A 322 11.27 7.41 35.73
CA LEU A 322 12.03 7.04 36.93
C LEU A 322 12.93 8.19 37.42
N LEU A 323 13.63 8.88 36.53
CA LEU A 323 14.47 10.03 36.85
C LEU A 323 13.65 11.20 37.40
N ASN A 324 12.49 11.48 36.80
CA ASN A 324 11.56 12.49 37.30
C ASN A 324 10.98 12.12 38.68
N GLY A 325 10.71 10.84 38.93
CA GLY A 325 10.29 10.36 40.25
C GLY A 325 11.39 10.48 41.30
N ALA A 326 12.63 10.14 40.94
CA ALA A 326 13.79 10.21 41.82
C ALA A 326 14.20 11.65 42.16
N SER A 327 14.06 12.61 41.24
CA SER A 327 14.32 14.03 41.48
C SER A 327 13.32 14.63 42.47
N VAL A 328 12.04 14.22 42.41
CA VAL A 328 10.99 14.62 43.35
C VAL A 328 11.24 14.03 44.75
N HIS A 329 11.79 12.82 44.85
CA HIS A 329 12.06 12.17 46.15
C HIS A 329 13.44 12.45 46.76
N ARG A 330 14.25 13.34 46.16
CA ARG A 330 15.62 13.67 46.61
C ARG A 330 16.46 12.41 46.90
N SER A 331 16.24 11.34 46.13
CA SER A 331 17.07 10.13 46.15
C SER A 331 18.35 10.42 45.37
N CYS A 332 19.31 11.09 46.03
CA CYS A 332 20.55 11.63 45.47
C CYS A 332 21.33 10.58 44.63
N GLY A 333 21.16 9.30 44.90
CA GLY A 333 21.94 8.25 44.25
C GLY A 333 21.54 7.84 42.81
N GLY A 334 20.28 8.04 42.39
CA GLY A 334 19.77 7.50 41.12
C GLY A 334 20.17 8.30 39.89
N LEU A 335 20.20 9.62 40.02
CA LEU A 335 20.67 10.51 38.95
C LEU A 335 22.18 10.34 38.73
N ASP A 336 22.97 10.27 39.81
CA ASP A 336 24.42 10.05 39.75
C ASP A 336 24.78 8.73 39.05
N LEU A 337 24.02 7.66 39.32
CA LEU A 337 24.22 6.36 38.69
C LEU A 337 23.94 6.41 37.18
N PHE A 338 22.86 7.10 36.80
CA PHE A 338 22.53 7.32 35.40
C PHE A 338 23.58 8.17 34.69
N VAL A 339 24.07 9.25 35.31
CA VAL A 339 25.12 10.10 34.73
C VAL A 339 26.39 9.30 34.51
N ALA A 340 26.82 8.49 35.50
CA ALA A 340 27.99 7.62 35.35
C ALA A 340 27.83 6.62 34.19
N PHE A 341 26.66 6.00 34.04
CA PHE A 341 26.35 5.14 32.91
C PHE A 341 26.37 5.90 31.57
N ALA A 342 25.68 7.04 31.53
CA ALA A 342 25.52 7.86 30.34
C ALA A 342 26.89 8.34 29.84
N ASP A 343 27.78 8.79 30.72
CA ASP A 343 29.10 9.28 30.36
C ASP A 343 29.99 8.19 29.77
N MET A 344 29.90 6.94 30.26
CA MET A 344 30.62 5.81 29.68
C MET A 344 30.10 5.41 28.30
N ILE A 345 28.78 5.41 28.09
CA ILE A 345 28.16 4.88 26.85
C ILE A 345 28.02 5.95 25.76
N ARG A 346 27.87 7.23 26.13
CA ARG A 346 27.61 8.38 25.24
C ARG A 346 28.44 8.40 23.96
N PRO A 347 29.79 8.30 23.96
CA PRO A 347 30.57 8.39 22.73
C PRO A 347 30.28 7.23 21.76
N SER A 348 30.17 6.00 22.28
CA SER A 348 29.87 4.82 21.47
C SER A 348 28.44 4.81 20.94
N MET A 349 27.50 5.30 21.75
CA MET A 349 26.08 5.39 21.43
C MET A 349 25.84 6.43 20.33
N GLN A 350 26.36 7.65 20.49
CA GLN A 350 26.24 8.71 19.49
C GLN A 350 26.85 8.30 18.15
N SER A 351 28.07 7.73 18.18
CA SER A 351 28.73 7.22 16.98
C SER A 351 27.89 6.19 16.23
N LEU A 352 27.27 5.25 16.95
CA LEU A 352 26.41 4.23 16.34
C LEU A 352 25.12 4.84 15.78
N THR A 353 24.43 5.67 16.56
CA THR A 353 23.12 6.23 16.18
C THR A 353 23.23 7.24 15.04
N GLU A 354 24.30 8.05 15.01
CA GLU A 354 24.57 8.97 13.91
C GLU A 354 24.83 8.22 12.61
N PHE A 355 25.63 7.14 12.66
CA PHE A 355 25.88 6.31 11.49
C PHE A 355 24.61 5.62 10.99
N ILE A 356 23.84 5.00 11.88
CA ILE A 356 22.59 4.35 11.48
C ILE A 356 21.60 5.37 10.90
N SER A 357 21.48 6.54 11.53
CA SER A 357 20.63 7.62 11.03
C SER A 357 21.09 8.08 9.65
N GLN A 358 22.40 8.28 9.44
CA GLN A 358 22.96 8.65 8.13
C GLN A 358 22.61 7.60 7.06
N VAL A 359 22.79 6.32 7.36
CA VAL A 359 22.45 5.21 6.43
C VAL A 359 20.95 5.17 6.11
N LEU A 360 20.08 5.44 7.09
CA LEU A 360 18.63 5.48 6.86
C LEU A 360 18.17 6.70 6.04
N HIS A 361 18.94 7.79 6.08
CA HIS A 361 18.69 9.01 5.31
C HIS A 361 19.25 8.94 3.88
N GLU A 362 20.23 8.07 3.64
CA GLU A 362 20.87 7.95 2.34
C GLU A 362 19.91 7.33 1.30
N PRO A 363 19.76 7.93 0.11
CA PRO A 363 18.93 7.37 -0.93
C PRO A 363 19.56 6.07 -1.46
N VAL A 364 19.07 4.94 -0.96
CA VAL A 364 19.47 3.59 -1.42
C VAL A 364 19.07 3.34 -2.89
N PHE A 365 18.12 4.12 -3.40
CA PHE A 365 17.60 4.01 -4.76
C PHE A 365 18.04 5.21 -5.60
N GLY A 366 18.71 4.96 -6.74
CA GLY A 366 19.04 5.98 -7.73
C GLY A 366 17.79 6.72 -8.24
N GLY A 367 17.93 8.02 -8.49
CA GLY A 367 16.90 8.84 -9.13
C GLY A 367 16.84 8.62 -10.65
N PRO A 368 15.75 8.99 -11.33
CA PRO A 368 15.70 8.95 -12.80
C PRO A 368 16.79 9.87 -13.41
N PRO A 369 17.45 9.52 -14.53
CA PRO A 369 17.24 8.36 -15.41
C PRO A 369 17.96 7.07 -14.97
N ASP A 370 19.06 7.19 -14.22
CA ASP A 370 19.93 6.07 -13.87
C ASP A 370 19.51 5.47 -12.53
N HIS A 371 18.82 4.33 -12.60
CA HIS A 371 18.29 3.61 -11.43
C HIS A 371 19.37 2.82 -10.68
N GLU A 372 20.64 3.19 -10.82
CA GLU A 372 21.76 2.51 -10.17
C GLU A 372 21.64 2.66 -8.65
N SER A 373 21.58 1.52 -7.95
CA SER A 373 21.63 1.47 -6.50
C SER A 373 23.05 1.80 -6.06
N ARG A 374 23.27 3.03 -5.60
CA ARG A 374 24.57 3.47 -5.09
C ARG A 374 24.66 3.13 -3.61
N PHE A 375 24.87 1.85 -3.30
CA PHE A 375 25.14 1.42 -1.94
C PHE A 375 26.64 1.19 -1.76
N ASP A 376 27.25 1.88 -0.79
CA ASP A 376 28.66 1.67 -0.46
C ASP A 376 28.83 0.32 0.24
N GLN A 377 29.57 -0.59 -0.39
CA GLN A 377 29.79 -1.95 0.11
C GLN A 377 30.51 -1.98 1.48
N GLY A 378 31.15 -0.86 1.86
CA GLY A 378 31.81 -0.63 3.15
C GLY A 378 30.88 -0.36 4.33
N CYS A 379 29.62 0.05 4.12
CA CYS A 379 28.68 0.40 5.20
C CYS A 379 28.49 -0.73 6.23
N ARG A 380 28.48 -1.99 5.79
CA ARG A 380 28.35 -3.16 6.67
C ARG A 380 29.53 -3.32 7.63
N GLN A 381 30.76 -3.14 7.12
CA GLN A 381 31.97 -3.27 7.95
C GLN A 381 32.03 -2.15 8.98
N ILE A 382 31.65 -0.93 8.58
CA ILE A 382 31.58 0.22 9.47
C ILE A 382 30.51 0.01 10.55
N LEU A 383 29.32 -0.48 10.18
CA LEU A 383 28.25 -0.80 11.14
C LEU A 383 28.71 -1.84 12.15
N ALA A 384 29.30 -2.94 11.69
CA ALA A 384 29.78 -4.01 12.55
C ALA A 384 30.85 -3.52 13.53
N GLY A 385 31.78 -2.67 13.05
CA GLY A 385 32.80 -2.04 13.89
C GLY A 385 32.20 -1.15 14.98
N ARG A 386 31.32 -0.21 14.61
CA ARG A 386 30.67 0.69 15.57
C ARG A 386 29.77 -0.05 16.56
N LEU A 387 29.04 -1.06 16.10
CA LEU A 387 28.21 -1.91 16.95
C LEU A 387 29.05 -2.70 17.95
N ASN A 388 30.21 -3.22 17.54
CA ASN A 388 31.10 -3.93 18.45
C ASN A 388 31.68 -3.01 19.54
N VAL A 389 32.12 -1.81 19.17
CA VAL A 389 32.59 -0.78 20.13
C VAL A 389 31.49 -0.45 21.15
N PHE A 390 30.24 -0.28 20.69
CA PHE A 390 29.09 -0.04 21.57
C PHE A 390 28.80 -1.23 22.50
N ILE A 391 28.86 -2.47 22.00
CA ILE A 391 28.64 -3.67 22.81
C ILE A 391 29.67 -3.77 23.92
N LEU A 392 30.95 -3.53 23.63
CA LEU A 392 32.03 -3.54 24.63
C LEU A 392 31.82 -2.45 25.68
N ALA A 393 31.62 -1.20 25.24
CA ALA A 393 31.38 -0.07 26.15
C ALA A 393 30.16 -0.28 27.06
N ARG A 394 29.10 -0.93 26.56
CA ARG A 394 27.93 -1.26 27.36
C ARG A 394 28.23 -2.29 28.45
N VAL A 395 29.00 -3.34 28.14
CA VAL A 395 29.35 -4.37 29.13
C VAL A 395 30.11 -3.73 30.29
N ASP A 396 31.10 -2.90 29.98
CA ASP A 396 31.90 -2.18 30.97
C ASP A 396 31.03 -1.20 31.79
N ALA A 397 30.14 -0.44 31.12
CA ALA A 397 29.26 0.51 31.78
C ALA A 397 28.23 -0.16 32.70
N LEU A 398 27.61 -1.26 32.27
CA LEU A 398 26.64 -2.00 33.10
C LEU A 398 27.32 -2.64 34.30
N GLN A 399 28.50 -3.25 34.10
CA GLN A 399 29.25 -3.83 35.21
C GLN A 399 29.59 -2.77 36.26
N HIS A 400 30.08 -1.61 35.82
CA HIS A 400 30.36 -0.49 36.72
C HIS A 400 29.13 0.00 37.49
N VAL A 401 27.98 0.12 36.83
CA VAL A 401 26.70 0.49 37.45
C VAL A 401 26.28 -0.53 38.51
N TYR A 402 26.34 -1.83 38.22
CA TYR A 402 25.97 -2.86 39.18
C TYR A 402 26.96 -2.96 40.35
N ASP A 403 28.26 -2.72 40.13
CA ASP A 403 29.25 -2.64 41.21
C ASP A 403 28.95 -1.47 42.17
N LEU A 404 28.54 -0.31 41.63
CA LEU A 404 28.12 0.84 42.44
C LEU A 404 26.84 0.57 43.22
N VAL A 405 25.90 -0.17 42.64
CA VAL A 405 24.68 -0.61 43.34
C VAL A 405 25.05 -1.56 44.49
N ALA A 406 25.90 -2.56 44.23
CA ALA A 406 26.35 -3.53 45.24
C ALA A 406 27.13 -2.88 46.40
N GLN A 407 27.92 -1.83 46.12
CA GLN A 407 28.62 -1.07 47.17
C GLN A 407 27.64 -0.32 48.09
N ARG A 408 26.54 0.21 47.53
CA ARG A 408 25.49 0.90 48.30
C ARG A 408 24.55 -0.05 49.05
N ASP A 409 24.48 -1.32 48.66
CA ASP A 409 23.65 -2.36 49.27
C ASP A 409 24.05 -2.68 50.73
N SER A 410 25.29 -2.35 51.12
CA SER A 410 25.77 -2.44 52.51
C SER A 410 25.13 -1.45 53.49
N SER A 411 24.37 -0.46 52.98
CA SER A 411 23.68 0.59 53.75
C SER A 411 22.16 0.43 53.60
N HIS A 412 21.50 -0.12 54.62
CA HIS A 412 20.08 -0.48 54.63
C HIS A 412 19.16 0.76 54.41
N ASP A 413 18.79 1.08 53.16
CA ASP A 413 17.86 2.18 52.84
C ASP A 413 16.92 1.86 51.66
N GLY A 414 15.70 2.41 51.71
CA GLY A 414 14.63 2.20 50.71
C GLY A 414 14.95 2.69 49.29
N GLY A 415 16.10 3.36 49.10
CA GLY A 415 16.61 3.80 47.80
C GLY A 415 17.17 2.69 46.90
N HIS A 416 17.48 1.49 47.42
CA HIS A 416 18.04 0.39 46.63
C HIS A 416 17.15 -0.01 45.45
N VAL A 417 15.84 -0.14 45.69
CA VAL A 417 14.86 -0.55 44.65
C VAL A 417 14.81 0.47 43.51
N ALA A 418 14.93 1.76 43.80
CA ALA A 418 14.95 2.81 42.77
C ALA A 418 16.25 2.76 41.94
N LEU A 419 17.41 2.48 42.58
CA LEU A 419 18.69 2.31 41.89
C LEU A 419 18.68 1.10 40.95
N GLU A 420 18.17 -0.03 41.43
CA GLU A 420 18.06 -1.25 40.64
C GLU A 420 17.11 -1.07 39.44
N GLN A 421 15.98 -0.37 39.63
CA GLN A 421 15.06 -0.03 38.54
C GLN A 421 15.72 0.87 37.48
N ILE A 422 16.51 1.87 37.89
CA ILE A 422 17.26 2.73 36.97
C ILE A 422 18.31 1.91 36.21
N ALA A 423 19.11 1.09 36.90
CA ALA A 423 20.10 0.21 36.28
C ALA A 423 19.46 -0.76 35.27
N ALA A 424 18.32 -1.39 35.64
CA ALA A 424 17.56 -2.25 34.75
C ALA A 424 17.03 -1.51 33.52
N SER A 425 16.57 -0.25 33.67
CA SER A 425 16.12 0.58 32.55
C SER A 425 17.25 0.93 31.58
N CYS A 426 18.45 1.24 32.09
CA CYS A 426 19.65 1.49 31.30
C CYS A 426 20.10 0.22 30.54
N GLY A 427 20.05 -0.94 31.20
CA GLY A 427 20.28 -2.24 30.58
C GLY A 427 19.28 -2.55 29.47
N HIS A 428 17.99 -2.27 29.71
CA HIS A 428 16.95 -2.49 28.72
C HIS A 428 17.10 -1.60 27.48
N PHE A 429 17.39 -0.31 27.65
CA PHE A 429 17.64 0.59 26.53
C PHE A 429 18.86 0.17 25.72
N SER A 430 19.99 -0.09 26.39
CA SER A 430 21.25 -0.42 25.72
C SER A 430 21.23 -1.79 25.02
N PHE A 431 20.45 -2.75 25.53
CA PHE A 431 20.14 -3.99 24.82
C PHE A 431 19.24 -3.75 23.60
N SER A 432 18.20 -2.92 23.75
CA SER A 432 17.31 -2.56 22.63
C SER A 432 18.05 -1.87 21.50
N LEU A 433 19.03 -1.01 21.80
CA LEU A 433 19.87 -0.35 20.81
C LEU A 433 20.81 -1.33 20.09
N GLN A 434 21.37 -2.32 20.81
CA GLN A 434 22.11 -3.40 20.15
C GLN A 434 21.21 -4.19 19.20
N SER A 435 20.04 -4.60 19.67
CA SER A 435 19.07 -5.36 18.86
C SER A 435 18.71 -4.59 17.59
N PHE A 436 18.45 -3.28 17.72
CA PHE A 436 18.23 -2.39 16.59
C PHE A 436 19.43 -2.36 15.62
N GLY A 437 20.66 -2.27 16.11
CA GLY A 437 21.86 -2.35 15.28
C GLY A 437 22.02 -3.69 14.54
N GLN A 438 21.59 -4.81 15.14
CA GLN A 438 21.57 -6.12 14.49
C GLN A 438 20.49 -6.24 13.42
N GLU A 439 19.28 -5.70 13.67
CA GLU A 439 18.23 -5.61 12.64
C GLU A 439 18.65 -4.69 11.49
N MET A 440 19.42 -3.64 11.78
CA MET A 440 20.00 -2.78 10.75
C MET A 440 20.98 -3.53 9.85
N ALA A 441 21.82 -4.42 10.41
CA ALA A 441 22.68 -5.28 9.59
C ALA A 441 21.87 -6.16 8.61
N LYS A 442 20.77 -6.75 9.08
CA LYS A 442 19.86 -7.53 8.22
C LYS A 442 19.21 -6.67 7.13
N TYR A 443 18.79 -5.45 7.47
CA TYR A 443 18.26 -4.50 6.48
C TYR A 443 19.28 -4.23 5.37
N LEU A 444 20.54 -3.98 5.72
CA LEU A 444 21.62 -3.79 4.74
C LEU A 444 21.84 -5.03 3.86
N ASP A 445 21.77 -6.25 4.43
CA ASP A 445 21.87 -7.49 3.67
C ASP A 445 20.72 -7.64 2.65
N MET A 446 19.51 -7.20 3.00
CA MET A 446 18.34 -7.20 2.10
C MET A 446 18.48 -6.17 0.97
N LEU A 447 19.08 -5.00 1.25
CA LEU A 447 19.38 -4.00 0.23
C LEU A 447 20.40 -4.53 -0.78
N GLU A 448 21.46 -5.18 -0.31
CA GLU A 448 22.43 -5.85 -1.16
C GLU A 448 21.78 -6.98 -1.99
N GLY A 449 20.83 -7.71 -1.38
CA GLY A 449 19.99 -8.69 -2.06
C GLY A 449 19.16 -8.12 -3.20
N LEU A 450 18.58 -6.94 -3.02
CA LEU A 450 17.83 -6.25 -4.07
C LEU A 450 18.73 -5.76 -5.20
N GLN A 451 19.92 -5.27 -4.90
CA GLN A 451 20.90 -4.87 -5.91
C GLN A 451 21.26 -6.06 -6.81
N ARG A 452 21.65 -7.18 -6.20
CA ARG A 452 21.89 -8.45 -6.92
C ARG A 452 20.67 -8.89 -7.74
N ALA A 453 19.47 -8.85 -7.14
CA ALA A 453 18.24 -9.23 -7.84
C ALA A 453 17.91 -8.30 -9.02
N THR A 454 18.37 -7.06 -9.00
CA THR A 454 18.17 -6.09 -10.08
C THR A 454 19.16 -6.36 -11.21
N ASP A 455 20.43 -6.59 -10.86
CA ASP A 455 21.53 -6.87 -11.79
C ASP A 455 21.34 -8.21 -12.53
N ASP A 456 20.91 -9.26 -11.81
CA ASP A 456 20.69 -10.60 -12.36
C ASP A 456 19.30 -10.79 -13.02
N SER A 457 18.47 -9.75 -13.13
CA SER A 457 17.06 -9.92 -13.55
C SER A 457 16.87 -10.21 -15.04
N GLU A 458 17.07 -11.45 -15.45
CA GLU A 458 16.47 -11.99 -16.67
C GLU A 458 14.94 -11.94 -16.54
N ARG A 459 14.25 -11.43 -17.57
CA ARG A 459 12.79 -11.32 -17.56
C ARG A 459 12.18 -12.70 -17.74
N SER A 460 11.34 -13.11 -16.79
CA SER A 460 10.67 -14.40 -16.80
C SER A 460 9.16 -14.23 -16.56
N TRP A 461 8.35 -14.92 -17.37
CA TRP A 461 6.89 -14.96 -17.24
C TRP A 461 6.44 -16.35 -16.85
N GLU A 462 7.09 -16.95 -15.86
CA GLU A 462 6.77 -18.32 -15.42
C GLU A 462 5.34 -18.46 -14.92
N TRP A 463 4.72 -17.36 -14.44
CA TRP A 463 3.31 -17.32 -14.06
C TRP A 463 2.35 -17.58 -15.24
N LEU A 464 2.76 -17.31 -16.49
CA LEU A 464 1.97 -17.67 -17.68
C LEU A 464 2.01 -19.17 -17.95
N LEU A 465 3.05 -19.88 -17.51
CA LEU A 465 3.20 -21.33 -17.62
C LEU A 465 2.43 -22.06 -16.50
N TRP A 466 1.18 -21.66 -16.26
CA TRP A 466 0.33 -22.21 -15.20
C TRP A 466 0.08 -23.73 -15.34
N TRP A 467 0.31 -24.28 -16.54
CA TRP A 467 0.23 -25.72 -16.85
C TRP A 467 1.48 -26.54 -16.49
N ARG A 468 2.60 -25.89 -16.16
CA ARG A 468 3.84 -26.54 -15.75
C ARG A 468 3.84 -26.62 -14.22
N ASP A 469 4.06 -27.83 -13.68
CA ASP A 469 3.89 -28.14 -12.25
C ASP A 469 4.69 -27.23 -11.30
N ASP A 470 4.09 -26.93 -10.15
CA ASP A 470 4.65 -26.08 -9.07
C ASP A 470 6.01 -26.56 -8.52
N VAL A 471 6.35 -27.84 -8.72
CA VAL A 471 7.61 -28.43 -8.27
C VAL A 471 8.83 -27.78 -8.96
N ALA A 472 8.68 -27.32 -10.20
CA ALA A 472 9.72 -26.56 -10.89
C ALA A 472 9.75 -25.07 -10.47
N ARG A 473 8.63 -24.50 -10.02
CA ARG A 473 8.53 -23.10 -9.53
C ARG A 473 9.24 -22.89 -8.19
N GLY A 474 9.32 -23.93 -7.34
CA GLY A 474 10.05 -23.89 -6.08
C GLY A 474 11.58 -23.86 -6.21
N CYS A 475 12.14 -24.44 -7.28
CA CYS A 475 13.60 -24.60 -7.45
C CYS A 475 14.32 -23.40 -8.09
N SER A 476 13.61 -22.40 -8.62
CA SER A 476 14.22 -21.12 -9.07
C SER A 476 14.20 -20.05 -7.98
N THR A 477 13.57 -20.36 -6.83
CA THR A 477 13.40 -19.46 -5.66
C THR A 477 14.24 -19.93 -4.45
N SER A 478 15.17 -20.86 -4.65
CA SER A 478 16.31 -21.08 -3.75
C SER A 478 17.50 -20.35 -4.37
N THR A 479 18.15 -19.34 -3.80
CA THR A 479 18.52 -19.18 -2.39
C THR A 479 18.93 -17.72 -2.19
N PHE A 480 18.09 -16.88 -1.58
CA PHE A 480 18.63 -15.80 -0.77
C PHE A 480 18.85 -16.39 0.63
N PRO A 481 20.03 -16.22 1.27
CA PRO A 481 20.33 -16.87 2.56
C PRO A 481 19.42 -16.46 3.73
N PHE A 482 18.50 -15.52 3.49
CA PHE A 482 17.60 -14.96 4.49
C PHE A 482 16.20 -14.82 3.89
N GLU A 483 15.52 -15.94 3.68
CA GLU A 483 14.07 -15.92 3.60
C GLU A 483 13.54 -15.92 5.05
N PRO A 484 12.88 -14.85 5.53
CA PRO A 484 12.20 -14.91 6.81
C PRO A 484 11.06 -15.91 6.64
N THR A 485 11.31 -17.13 7.10
CA THR A 485 10.27 -18.15 7.30
C THR A 485 9.15 -17.48 8.08
N GLU A 486 8.02 -17.28 7.40
CA GLU A 486 6.73 -17.01 8.00
C GLU A 486 6.71 -16.04 9.19
N ALA A 487 6.74 -14.73 8.94
CA ALA A 487 6.36 -13.70 9.92
C ALA A 487 4.85 -13.74 10.30
N ASN A 488 4.22 -14.92 10.27
CA ASN A 488 2.88 -15.22 10.78
C ASN A 488 2.80 -16.51 11.62
N ALA A 489 3.94 -17.17 11.89
CA ALA A 489 4.00 -18.16 12.96
C ALA A 489 4.33 -17.42 14.27
N PRO A 490 3.45 -17.38 15.28
CA PRO A 490 3.81 -16.80 16.56
C PRO A 490 4.98 -17.61 17.13
N ILE A 491 6.08 -16.90 17.39
CA ILE A 491 7.22 -17.37 18.20
C ILE A 491 6.62 -17.94 19.48
N LYS A 492 6.79 -19.24 19.74
CA LYS A 492 6.44 -19.82 21.03
C LYS A 492 7.31 -19.10 22.08
N PRO A 493 6.73 -18.41 23.08
CA PRO A 493 7.54 -17.80 24.12
C PRO A 493 8.27 -18.92 24.87
N ILE A 494 9.59 -18.85 24.91
CA ILE A 494 10.41 -19.64 25.82
C ILE A 494 10.26 -19.00 27.19
N TRP A 495 9.23 -19.41 27.93
CA TRP A 495 9.18 -19.25 29.39
C TRP A 495 8.55 -20.50 29.99
N LYS A 496 9.41 -21.32 30.62
CA LYS A 496 8.98 -22.26 31.66
C LYS A 496 8.77 -21.44 32.93
N PHE A 497 7.52 -21.21 33.31
CA PHE A 497 7.14 -21.07 34.70
C PHE A 497 5.80 -21.78 34.88
N GLN A 498 5.78 -22.78 35.76
CA GLN A 498 4.59 -23.54 36.14
C GLN A 498 3.68 -22.64 36.98
N SER A 499 2.37 -22.66 36.69
CA SER A 499 1.33 -22.16 37.57
C SER A 499 0.04 -22.98 37.37
N PRO A 500 -0.76 -23.21 38.42
CA PRO A 500 -1.68 -24.34 38.51
C PRO A 500 -3.06 -24.08 37.89
N ASN A 501 -3.65 -25.19 37.44
CA ASN A 501 -5.03 -25.46 37.05
C ASN A 501 -6.11 -24.36 37.21
N GLY A 502 -6.71 -24.05 36.07
CA GLY A 502 -8.18 -23.96 35.94
C GLY A 502 -8.74 -22.60 35.54
N PHE A 503 -8.99 -22.39 34.24
CA PHE A 503 -10.12 -21.62 33.65
C PHE A 503 -10.18 -21.91 32.13
N PRO A 504 -11.36 -21.82 31.46
CA PRO A 504 -11.66 -22.52 30.22
C PRO A 504 -11.21 -21.80 28.93
N GLU A 505 -10.95 -22.59 27.89
CA GLU A 505 -10.51 -22.17 26.55
C GLU A 505 -11.49 -21.21 25.87
N ALA A 506 -10.98 -20.04 25.46
CA ALA A 506 -11.62 -19.17 24.49
C ALA A 506 -11.33 -19.66 23.06
N LYS A 507 -12.39 -20.02 22.32
CA LYS A 507 -12.32 -20.46 20.92
C LYS A 507 -11.76 -19.36 20.01
N THR A 508 -10.54 -19.56 19.52
CA THR A 508 -9.87 -18.70 18.55
C THR A 508 -10.51 -18.89 17.16
N GLY A 509 -10.97 -17.78 16.57
CA GLY A 509 -11.60 -17.73 15.25
C GLY A 509 -10.66 -18.11 14.10
N ARG A 510 -11.25 -18.78 13.11
CA ARG A 510 -10.63 -19.37 11.91
C ARG A 510 -9.60 -18.47 11.21
N ARG A 511 -8.36 -18.98 11.15
CA ARG A 511 -7.27 -18.55 10.26
C ARG A 511 -7.64 -18.74 8.79
N TYR A 512 -7.30 -17.74 7.98
CA TYR A 512 -7.45 -17.73 6.54
C TYR A 512 -6.33 -18.53 5.89
N SER A 513 -6.67 -19.66 5.26
CA SER A 513 -5.77 -20.36 4.36
C SER A 513 -5.77 -19.67 2.99
N TRP A 514 -4.65 -19.03 2.63
CA TRP A 514 -4.42 -18.40 1.31
C TRP A 514 -4.56 -19.35 0.11
N HIS A 515 -4.49 -20.66 0.35
CA HIS A 515 -4.65 -21.72 -0.66
C HIS A 515 -6.03 -21.74 -1.34
N ALA A 516 -7.05 -21.07 -0.80
CA ALA A 516 -8.37 -20.99 -1.41
C ALA A 516 -8.45 -20.04 -2.63
N TYR A 517 -7.54 -19.06 -2.74
CA TYR A 517 -7.55 -18.09 -3.85
C TYR A 517 -6.87 -18.65 -5.11
N LEU A 518 -5.77 -19.39 -4.96
CA LEU A 518 -5.04 -20.01 -6.07
C LEU A 518 -5.78 -21.21 -6.67
N LYS A 519 -6.56 -21.96 -5.86
CA LYS A 519 -7.37 -23.08 -6.36
C LYS A 519 -8.54 -22.62 -7.25
N ARG A 520 -8.91 -21.33 -7.19
CA ARG A 520 -10.04 -20.73 -7.91
C ARG A 520 -9.78 -20.51 -9.41
N SER A 521 -8.52 -20.36 -9.84
CA SER A 521 -8.18 -20.29 -11.28
C SER A 521 -8.40 -21.63 -11.98
N SER A 522 -8.09 -22.76 -11.33
CA SER A 522 -8.37 -24.11 -11.87
C SER A 522 -9.87 -24.44 -11.95
N PHE A 523 -10.68 -23.79 -11.11
CA PHE A 523 -12.14 -23.94 -11.11
C PHE A 523 -12.78 -23.06 -12.19
N LEU A 524 -12.29 -21.83 -12.38
CA LEU A 524 -12.67 -20.96 -13.50
C LEU A 524 -12.27 -21.55 -14.85
N ALA A 525 -11.08 -22.16 -14.96
CA ALA A 525 -10.66 -22.89 -16.16
C ALA A 525 -11.54 -24.12 -16.42
N ARG A 526 -11.96 -24.84 -15.37
CA ARG A 526 -12.93 -25.93 -15.51
C ARG A 526 -14.29 -25.41 -15.93
N LEU A 527 -14.84 -24.38 -15.29
CA LEU A 527 -16.14 -23.79 -15.63
C LEU A 527 -16.20 -23.26 -17.08
N THR A 528 -15.12 -22.64 -17.55
CA THR A 528 -15.03 -22.14 -18.93
C THR A 528 -14.94 -23.29 -19.95
N LEU A 529 -14.18 -24.35 -19.65
CA LEU A 529 -14.14 -25.56 -20.48
C LEU A 529 -15.46 -26.32 -20.48
N THR A 530 -16.15 -26.45 -19.34
CA THR A 530 -17.46 -27.10 -19.26
C THR A 530 -18.53 -26.27 -19.98
N GLY A 531 -18.47 -24.93 -19.87
CA GLY A 531 -19.35 -24.02 -20.60
C GLY A 531 -19.15 -24.08 -22.12
N LEU A 532 -17.89 -24.12 -22.59
CA LEU A 532 -17.56 -24.32 -24.00
C LEU A 532 -18.02 -25.69 -24.52
N GLY A 533 -17.94 -26.75 -23.71
CA GLY A 533 -18.46 -28.07 -24.07
C GLY A 533 -19.98 -28.10 -24.22
N ILE A 534 -20.70 -27.36 -23.37
CA ILE A 534 -22.17 -27.24 -23.43
C ILE A 534 -22.59 -26.40 -24.64
N LEU A 535 -21.91 -25.28 -24.91
CA LEU A 535 -22.14 -24.45 -26.12
C LEU A 535 -21.88 -25.23 -27.42
N ARG A 536 -20.86 -26.09 -27.44
CA ARG A 536 -20.54 -26.93 -28.61
C ARG A 536 -21.56 -28.05 -28.84
N ARG A 537 -22.21 -28.54 -27.78
CA ARG A 537 -23.33 -29.50 -27.89
C ARG A 537 -24.62 -28.82 -28.35
N MET A 538 -24.94 -27.64 -27.82
CA MET A 538 -26.10 -26.87 -28.30
C MET A 538 -25.96 -26.45 -29.78
N ALA A 539 -24.74 -26.11 -30.22
CA ALA A 539 -24.46 -25.80 -31.64
C ALA A 539 -24.49 -27.04 -32.56
N ALA A 540 -24.40 -28.26 -32.01
CA ALA A 540 -24.53 -29.50 -32.77
C ALA A 540 -26.00 -29.94 -32.88
N ASP A 541 -26.81 -29.74 -31.84
CA ASP A 541 -28.23 -30.09 -31.82
C ASP A 541 -29.10 -29.19 -32.74
N ASP A 542 -28.64 -27.97 -33.05
CA ASP A 542 -29.26 -27.07 -34.03
C ASP A 542 -29.08 -27.54 -35.49
N SER A 543 -28.21 -28.54 -35.75
CA SER A 543 -28.01 -29.11 -37.10
C SER A 543 -28.84 -30.36 -37.39
N GLU A 544 -29.52 -30.95 -36.39
CA GLU A 544 -30.35 -32.16 -36.55
C GLU A 544 -31.86 -31.89 -36.68
N HIS A 545 -32.33 -30.64 -36.52
CA HIS A 545 -33.75 -30.28 -36.68
C HIS A 545 -34.04 -29.45 -37.94
N GLY A 546 -33.10 -29.44 -38.88
CA GLY A 546 -33.21 -28.77 -40.18
C GLY A 546 -33.23 -29.74 -41.35
N SER A 547 -34.16 -30.70 -41.35
CA SER A 547 -34.55 -31.49 -42.52
C SER A 547 -35.96 -32.02 -42.39
#